data_AF-A0A7X4H2B3-F1
#
_entry.id   AF-A0A7X4H2B3-F1
#
_cell.length_a   1.000
_cell.length_b   1.000
_cell.length_c   1.000
_cell.angle_alpha   90.00
_cell.angle_beta   90.00
_cell.angle_gamma   90.00
#
_symmetry.space_group_name_H-M   'P 1'
#
loop_
_entity.id
_entity.type
_entity.pdbx_description
1 polymer ?
#
loop_
_entity_poly.entity_id
_entity_poly.type
_entity_poly.pdbx_seq_one_letter_code
_entity_poly.pdbx_strand_id
1 'polypeptide(L)'
;MALINFDFQRNPRKAAVSTAVLVALLLIFPFFAQQFGNSWVRIADMALLYIMLALGLNIVVGFAGLLDLGYIAFYAVGAYLAGLLASPQFAALLESIINQYPVLGDSLVAILGPEIQQNGIHLSVWAIVPMAAALAGFFGALLGAPTLKLRGDYLAIVTLGFGEIIRIFMNNLNEPINFTNGPQGINMIDPIRVFGVNLGGEAGSRATVFVGGFGIPSVNAYYFLFLALCVAVVFVTSRLQHSRLGRAWVAIREDEIAAKAMGINTRNVKLLAFSMGASFGGVAGAMFASFQGFVSPESFSLTESIVVLAMVVLGGIGHIPGVILGGALLAALPEVLRHVVEPLQEKLFGHVLIEAEVLRQLLYGLALVLTMLLRPAGLWPAPKHEDRPDGDSDTKNQSSGVIAA
;
A
#
# COMPACT_ATOMS: atom_id res chain seq x y z
N MET A 1 5.36 -30.58 5.17
CA MET A 1 5.17 -29.10 5.19
C MET A 1 3.90 -28.74 5.98
N ALA A 2 3.81 -29.09 7.27
CA ALA A 2 2.55 -28.97 8.04
C ALA A 2 2.77 -28.44 9.46
N LEU A 3 3.63 -27.43 9.63
CA LEU A 3 3.86 -26.79 10.93
C LEU A 3 2.94 -25.58 11.17
N ILE A 4 2.35 -25.01 10.11
CA ILE A 4 1.53 -23.81 10.20
C ILE A 4 0.24 -24.08 9.42
N ASN A 5 -0.88 -24.21 10.14
CA ASN A 5 -2.21 -24.34 9.54
C ASN A 5 -3.04 -23.14 9.99
N PHE A 6 -3.60 -22.36 9.07
CA PHE A 6 -4.42 -21.18 9.35
C PHE A 6 -5.92 -21.43 9.13
N ASP A 7 -6.32 -22.70 8.96
CA ASP A 7 -7.71 -23.09 8.77
C ASP A 7 -8.47 -23.10 10.11
N PHE A 8 -9.14 -21.98 10.40
CA PHE A 8 -9.99 -21.83 11.58
C PHE A 8 -11.27 -22.68 11.53
N GLN A 9 -11.66 -23.21 10.37
CA GLN A 9 -12.87 -24.03 10.23
C GLN A 9 -12.60 -25.49 10.59
N ARG A 10 -11.51 -26.08 10.08
CA ARG A 10 -11.19 -27.50 10.35
C ARG A 10 -10.49 -27.72 11.68
N ASN A 11 -9.66 -26.78 12.14
CA ASN A 11 -8.82 -27.00 13.32
C ASN A 11 -8.55 -25.69 14.07
N PRO A 12 -9.57 -25.12 14.76
CA PRO A 12 -9.51 -23.78 15.34
C PRO A 12 -8.37 -23.62 16.35
N ARG A 13 -8.03 -24.68 17.11
CA ARG A 13 -6.90 -24.66 18.06
C ARG A 13 -5.55 -24.55 17.35
N LYS A 14 -5.31 -25.32 16.28
CA LYS A 14 -4.04 -25.25 15.53
C LYS A 14 -3.92 -23.94 14.76
N ALA A 15 -5.03 -23.40 14.25
CA ALA A 15 -5.09 -22.10 13.60
C ALA A 15 -4.86 -20.93 14.56
N ALA A 16 -5.42 -21.00 15.78
CA ALA A 16 -5.14 -20.01 16.81
C ALA A 16 -3.67 -20.04 17.24
N VAL A 17 -3.10 -21.24 17.44
CA VAL A 17 -1.69 -21.41 17.82
C VAL A 17 -0.75 -20.92 16.73
N SER A 18 -0.98 -21.28 15.47
CA SER A 18 -0.14 -20.85 14.34
C SER A 18 -0.19 -19.33 14.15
N THR A 19 -1.37 -18.73 14.29
CA THR A 19 -1.54 -17.27 14.24
C THR A 19 -0.85 -16.58 15.42
N ALA A 20 -0.98 -17.13 16.63
CA ALA A 20 -0.30 -16.59 17.81
C ALA A 20 1.23 -16.66 17.67
N VAL A 21 1.77 -17.76 17.12
CA VAL A 21 3.19 -17.90 16.82
C VAL A 21 3.64 -16.87 15.78
N LEU A 22 2.87 -16.67 14.70
CA LEU A 22 3.19 -15.69 13.68
C LEU A 22 3.17 -14.25 14.24
N VAL A 23 2.18 -13.91 15.05
CA VAL A 23 2.13 -12.61 15.73
C VAL A 23 3.31 -12.44 16.68
N ALA A 24 3.66 -13.46 17.46
CA ALA A 24 4.82 -13.41 18.34
C ALA A 24 6.13 -13.23 17.55
N LEU A 25 6.29 -13.92 16.42
CA LEU A 25 7.45 -13.75 15.55
C LEU A 25 7.54 -12.32 15.00
N LEU A 26 6.43 -11.75 14.53
CA LEU A 26 6.41 -10.36 14.05
C LEU A 26 6.73 -9.36 15.16
N LEU A 27 6.23 -9.57 16.38
CA LEU A 27 6.53 -8.68 17.51
C LEU A 27 8.00 -8.75 17.96
N ILE A 28 8.63 -9.93 17.86
CA ILE A 28 10.03 -10.14 18.26
C ILE A 28 11.01 -9.74 17.14
N PHE A 29 10.56 -9.79 15.88
CA PHE A 29 11.38 -9.53 14.69
C PHE A 29 12.25 -8.27 14.77
N PRO A 30 11.75 -7.06 15.13
CA PRO A 30 12.59 -5.86 15.11
C PRO A 30 13.76 -5.94 16.10
N PHE A 31 13.57 -6.57 17.26
CA PHE A 31 14.63 -6.74 18.25
C PHE A 31 15.71 -7.73 17.79
N PHE A 32 15.32 -8.74 17.02
CA PHE A 32 16.27 -9.67 16.42
C PHE A 32 17.01 -9.03 15.24
N ALA A 33 16.28 -8.40 14.32
CA ALA A 33 16.84 -7.74 13.15
C ALA A 33 17.82 -6.63 13.52
N GLN A 34 17.53 -5.88 14.60
CA GLN A 34 18.41 -4.83 15.12
C GLN A 34 19.82 -5.35 15.50
N GLN A 35 19.98 -6.63 15.85
CA GLN A 35 21.30 -7.21 16.14
C GLN A 35 22.24 -7.19 14.91
N PHE A 36 21.67 -7.14 13.71
CA PHE A 36 22.39 -7.04 12.43
C PHE A 36 22.42 -5.61 11.88
N GLY A 37 21.89 -4.64 12.62
CA GLY A 37 21.84 -3.22 12.26
C GLY A 37 20.43 -2.71 11.93
N ASN A 38 20.24 -1.41 12.12
CA ASN A 38 18.94 -0.74 11.93
C ASN A 38 18.41 -0.78 10.49
N SER A 39 19.28 -1.02 9.50
CA SER A 39 18.90 -1.12 8.10
C SER A 39 17.89 -2.25 7.85
N TRP A 40 18.06 -3.40 8.52
CA TRP A 40 17.15 -4.53 8.38
C TRP A 40 15.74 -4.23 8.89
N VAL A 41 15.63 -3.47 9.99
CA VAL A 41 14.34 -3.02 10.52
C VAL A 41 13.70 -2.03 9.54
N ARG A 42 14.47 -1.07 9.02
CA ARG A 42 13.98 -0.10 8.03
C ARG A 42 13.47 -0.77 6.75
N ILE A 43 14.07 -1.88 6.34
CA ILE A 43 13.61 -2.65 5.18
C ILE A 43 12.29 -3.35 5.49
N ALA A 44 12.14 -3.88 6.71
CA ALA A 44 10.87 -4.44 7.14
C ALA A 44 9.77 -3.37 7.25
N ASP A 45 10.10 -2.15 7.66
CA ASP A 45 9.19 -1.00 7.64
C ASP A 45 8.68 -0.71 6.23
N MET A 46 9.61 -0.63 5.26
CA MET A 46 9.25 -0.46 3.85
C MET A 46 8.42 -1.63 3.34
N ALA A 47 8.78 -2.87 3.67
CA ALA A 47 8.00 -4.05 3.28
C ALA A 47 6.55 -3.97 3.81
N LEU A 48 6.35 -3.54 5.05
CA LEU A 48 5.01 -3.35 5.63
C LEU A 48 4.22 -2.26 4.90
N LEU A 49 4.85 -1.14 4.53
CA LEU A 49 4.22 -0.10 3.71
C LEU A 49 3.79 -0.61 2.34
N TYR A 50 4.66 -1.34 1.63
CA TYR A 50 4.32 -1.93 0.33
C TYR A 50 3.24 -3.01 0.45
N ILE A 51 3.23 -3.80 1.53
CA ILE A 51 2.14 -4.74 1.82
C ILE A 51 0.81 -4.00 2.01
N MET A 52 0.78 -2.92 2.79
CA MET A 52 -0.43 -2.10 2.97
C MET A 52 -0.94 -1.56 1.63
N LEU A 53 -0.03 -1.10 0.78
CA LEU A 53 -0.33 -0.56 -0.54
C LEU A 53 -0.86 -1.66 -1.48
N ALA A 54 -0.23 -2.83 -1.50
CA ALA A 54 -0.67 -4.00 -2.25
C ALA A 54 -2.05 -4.53 -1.78
N LEU A 55 -2.31 -4.51 -0.47
CA LEU A 55 -3.62 -4.87 0.09
C LEU A 55 -4.73 -3.90 -0.37
N GLY A 56 -4.43 -2.61 -0.47
CA GLY A 56 -5.35 -1.62 -1.02
C GLY A 56 -5.62 -1.85 -2.52
N LEU A 57 -4.58 -2.12 -3.32
CA LEU A 57 -4.72 -2.46 -4.74
C LEU A 57 -5.52 -3.75 -4.94
N ASN A 58 -5.36 -4.73 -4.04
CA ASN A 58 -6.08 -5.99 -4.09
C ASN A 58 -7.60 -5.82 -3.92
N ILE A 59 -8.10 -4.70 -3.40
CA ILE A 59 -9.54 -4.42 -3.40
C ILE A 59 -10.04 -4.21 -4.83
N VAL A 60 -9.32 -3.42 -5.61
CA VAL A 60 -9.70 -3.01 -6.97
C VAL A 60 -9.46 -4.17 -7.95
N VAL A 61 -8.24 -4.70 -7.97
CA VAL A 61 -7.84 -5.76 -8.91
C VAL A 61 -8.36 -7.12 -8.45
N GLY A 62 -8.27 -7.40 -7.15
CA GLY A 62 -8.64 -8.68 -6.58
C GLY A 62 -10.13 -8.89 -6.46
N PHE A 63 -10.85 -8.02 -5.77
CA PHE A 63 -12.27 -8.24 -5.52
C PHE A 63 -13.16 -7.74 -6.66
N ALA A 64 -12.92 -6.53 -7.17
CA ALA A 64 -13.76 -5.96 -8.23
C ALA A 64 -13.35 -6.38 -9.64
N GLY A 65 -12.14 -6.96 -9.82
CA GLY A 65 -11.66 -7.41 -11.14
C GLY A 65 -11.28 -6.26 -12.07
N LEU A 66 -10.97 -5.09 -11.54
CA LEU A 66 -10.64 -3.89 -12.30
C LEU A 66 -9.13 -3.72 -12.33
N LEU A 67 -8.55 -3.71 -13.52
CA LEU A 67 -7.11 -3.56 -13.67
C LEU A 67 -6.72 -2.08 -13.46
N ASP A 68 -5.93 -1.81 -12.43
CA ASP A 68 -5.44 -0.48 -12.08
C ASP A 68 -3.90 -0.46 -12.09
N LEU A 69 -3.32 0.05 -13.17
CA LEU A 69 -1.87 0.27 -13.31
C LEU A 69 -1.45 1.65 -12.79
N GLY A 70 -2.40 2.52 -12.50
CA GLY A 70 -2.18 3.89 -12.04
C GLY A 70 -2.17 4.05 -10.54
N TYR A 71 -2.26 2.96 -9.79
CA TYR A 71 -2.53 2.97 -8.35
C TYR A 71 -1.51 3.79 -7.55
N ILE A 72 -0.28 3.91 -8.04
CA ILE A 72 0.78 4.75 -7.43
C ILE A 72 0.40 6.23 -7.36
N ALA A 73 -0.51 6.74 -8.19
CA ALA A 73 -1.01 8.11 -8.08
C ALA A 73 -1.72 8.36 -6.75
N PHE A 74 -2.50 7.42 -6.25
CA PHE A 74 -3.20 7.57 -4.97
C PHE A 74 -2.20 7.60 -3.80
N TYR A 75 -1.13 6.82 -3.91
CA TYR A 75 0.01 6.86 -3.01
C TYR A 75 0.72 8.23 -3.05
N ALA A 76 0.95 8.78 -4.24
CA ALA A 76 1.50 10.14 -4.40
C ALA A 76 0.61 11.21 -3.77
N VAL A 77 -0.71 11.19 -4.03
CA VAL A 77 -1.66 12.17 -3.47
C VAL A 77 -1.59 12.19 -1.94
N GLY A 78 -1.54 11.02 -1.30
CA GLY A 78 -1.40 10.93 0.15
C GLY A 78 -0.06 11.45 0.67
N ALA A 79 1.03 11.10 0.00
CA ALA A 79 2.37 11.52 0.37
C ALA A 79 2.57 13.03 0.25
N TYR A 80 2.09 13.65 -0.83
CA TYR A 80 2.16 15.09 -1.02
C TYR A 80 1.21 15.87 -0.12
N LEU A 81 0.05 15.31 0.23
CA LEU A 81 -0.81 15.92 1.25
C LEU A 81 -0.10 15.96 2.61
N ALA A 82 0.54 14.86 3.01
CA ALA A 82 1.34 14.81 4.23
C ALA A 82 2.53 15.77 4.15
N GLY A 83 3.25 15.81 3.03
CA GLY A 83 4.32 16.77 2.80
C GLY A 83 3.86 18.22 2.93
N LEU A 84 2.70 18.57 2.37
CA LEU A 84 2.17 19.93 2.45
C LEU A 84 1.69 20.31 3.86
N LEU A 85 1.10 19.38 4.61
CA LEU A 85 0.47 19.65 5.92
C LEU A 85 1.34 19.30 7.13
N ALA A 86 2.53 18.76 6.90
CA ALA A 86 3.48 18.37 7.95
C ALA A 86 4.89 18.86 7.65
N SER A 87 5.05 19.94 6.88
CA SER A 87 6.38 20.49 6.61
C SER A 87 6.31 22.01 6.39
N PRO A 88 7.49 22.66 6.31
CA PRO A 88 7.57 24.07 5.93
C PRO A 88 7.08 24.36 4.50
N GLN A 89 6.77 23.37 3.67
CA GLN A 89 6.32 23.60 2.29
C GLN A 89 5.07 24.48 2.22
N PHE A 90 4.17 24.42 3.21
CA PHE A 90 3.01 25.31 3.23
C PHE A 90 3.40 26.79 3.31
N ALA A 91 4.52 27.12 3.98
CA ALA A 91 5.05 28.47 4.02
C ALA A 91 5.50 28.92 2.62
N ALA A 92 6.25 28.07 1.91
CA ALA A 92 6.68 28.33 0.53
C ALA A 92 5.49 28.47 -0.44
N LEU A 93 4.45 27.66 -0.24
CA LEU A 93 3.18 27.80 -0.96
C LEU A 93 2.57 29.18 -0.69
N LEU A 94 2.43 29.57 0.58
CA LEU A 94 1.84 30.85 0.96
C LEU A 94 2.65 32.04 0.42
N GLU A 95 3.98 31.97 0.48
CA GLU A 95 4.88 32.97 -0.10
C GLU A 95 4.67 33.10 -1.62
N SER A 96 4.55 31.99 -2.34
CA SER A 96 4.27 32.01 -3.78
C SER A 96 2.90 32.65 -4.10
N ILE A 97 1.89 32.42 -3.25
CA ILE A 97 0.56 33.05 -3.39
C ILE A 97 0.64 34.54 -3.10
N ILE A 98 1.38 34.98 -2.09
CA ILE A 98 1.58 36.40 -1.78
C ILE A 98 2.24 37.11 -2.96
N ASN A 99 3.28 36.50 -3.54
CA ASN A 99 3.99 37.08 -4.68
C ASN A 99 3.12 37.18 -5.95
N GLN A 100 2.30 36.16 -6.22
CA GLN A 100 1.45 36.12 -7.41
C GLN A 100 0.12 36.87 -7.26
N TYR A 101 -0.47 36.82 -6.06
CA TYR A 101 -1.77 37.40 -5.70
C TYR A 101 -1.73 38.05 -4.31
N PRO A 102 -1.13 39.25 -4.17
CA PRO A 102 -0.89 39.88 -2.86
C PRO A 102 -2.14 40.00 -1.98
N VAL A 103 -3.26 40.46 -2.56
CA VAL A 103 -4.53 40.64 -1.82
C VAL A 103 -5.05 39.31 -1.25
N LEU A 104 -4.94 38.22 -2.01
CA LEU A 104 -5.35 36.90 -1.56
C LEU A 104 -4.36 36.36 -0.51
N GLY A 105 -3.06 36.50 -0.75
CA GLY A 105 -2.00 36.07 0.17
C GLY A 105 -2.13 36.72 1.55
N ASP A 106 -2.23 38.04 1.60
CA ASP A 106 -2.35 38.78 2.86
C ASP A 106 -3.63 38.41 3.62
N SER A 107 -4.74 38.18 2.90
CA SER A 107 -5.99 37.73 3.51
C SER A 107 -5.87 36.31 4.12
N LEU A 108 -5.14 35.42 3.45
CA LEU A 108 -4.87 34.07 3.97
C LEU A 108 -3.98 34.12 5.19
N VAL A 109 -2.92 34.94 5.19
CA VAL A 109 -2.05 35.15 6.36
C VAL A 109 -2.85 35.71 7.54
N ALA A 110 -3.78 36.65 7.29
CA ALA A 110 -4.62 37.20 8.34
C ALA A 110 -5.57 36.15 8.97
N ILE A 111 -6.04 35.17 8.19
CA ILE A 111 -6.92 34.09 8.67
C ILE A 111 -6.12 32.98 9.36
N LEU A 112 -5.00 32.58 8.78
CA LEU A 112 -4.18 31.45 9.22
C LEU A 112 -3.20 31.83 10.33
N GLY A 113 -2.87 33.12 10.45
CA GLY A 113 -1.91 33.65 11.39
C GLY A 113 -0.50 33.79 10.79
N PRO A 114 0.30 34.76 11.28
CA PRO A 114 1.63 35.06 10.74
C PRO A 114 2.65 33.94 10.99
N GLU A 115 2.44 33.08 11.99
CA GLU A 115 3.35 31.96 12.30
C GLU A 115 3.43 30.93 11.17
N ILE A 116 2.33 30.72 10.44
CA ILE A 116 2.25 29.77 9.32
C ILE A 116 3.07 30.25 8.13
N GLN A 117 3.29 31.56 7.99
CA GLN A 117 4.14 32.11 6.95
C GLN A 117 5.63 31.77 7.16
N GLN A 118 6.06 31.55 8.41
CA GLN A 118 7.46 31.23 8.72
C GLN A 118 7.71 29.74 8.86
N ASN A 119 6.80 29.03 9.54
CA ASN A 119 7.00 27.63 9.87
C ASN A 119 6.21 26.68 8.97
N GLY A 120 5.20 27.15 8.25
CA GLY A 120 4.27 26.28 7.53
C GLY A 120 3.26 25.62 8.48
N ILE A 121 2.61 24.56 8.00
CA ILE A 121 1.61 23.81 8.76
C ILE A 121 2.22 22.49 9.22
N HIS A 122 2.02 22.18 10.51
CA HIS A 122 2.49 20.95 11.14
C HIS A 122 1.33 20.25 11.86
N LEU A 123 0.43 19.63 11.08
CA LEU A 123 -0.71 18.90 11.62
C LEU A 123 -0.29 17.55 12.18
N SER A 124 -1.05 17.08 13.17
CA SER A 124 -0.86 15.73 13.70
C SER A 124 -1.26 14.66 12.68
N VAL A 125 -0.64 13.49 12.80
CA VAL A 125 -0.94 12.32 11.97
C VAL A 125 -2.41 11.89 12.04
N TRP A 126 -3.07 12.13 13.17
CA TRP A 126 -4.49 11.85 13.35
C TRP A 126 -5.40 12.67 12.43
N ALA A 127 -4.96 13.86 11.99
CA ALA A 127 -5.66 14.65 11.00
C ALA A 127 -5.22 14.26 9.57
N ILE A 128 -3.92 14.08 9.36
CA ILE A 128 -3.35 13.81 8.03
C ILE A 128 -3.86 12.48 7.47
N VAL A 129 -3.89 11.40 8.27
CA VAL A 129 -4.29 10.07 7.79
C VAL A 129 -5.73 10.04 7.27
N PRO A 130 -6.75 10.51 8.01
CA PRO A 130 -8.12 10.60 7.47
C PRO A 130 -8.24 11.54 6.27
N MET A 131 -7.53 12.67 6.27
CA MET A 131 -7.55 13.59 5.12
C MET A 131 -6.92 12.96 3.88
N ALA A 132 -5.81 12.23 4.03
CA ALA A 132 -5.16 11.50 2.94
C ALA A 132 -6.05 10.40 2.40
N ALA A 133 -6.70 9.63 3.28
CA ALA A 133 -7.67 8.61 2.90
C ALA A 133 -8.85 9.23 2.13
N ALA A 134 -9.40 10.33 2.62
CA ALA A 134 -10.54 11.02 2.00
C ALA A 134 -10.17 11.64 0.65
N LEU A 135 -9.03 12.33 0.57
CA LEU A 135 -8.56 12.98 -0.66
C LEU A 135 -8.23 11.94 -1.73
N ALA A 136 -7.47 10.90 -1.38
CA ALA A 136 -7.16 9.83 -2.31
C ALA A 136 -8.44 9.07 -2.73
N GLY A 137 -9.36 8.81 -1.79
CA GLY A 137 -10.66 8.20 -2.10
C GLY A 137 -11.53 9.06 -3.02
N PHE A 138 -11.49 10.38 -2.86
CA PHE A 138 -12.14 11.34 -3.77
C PHE A 138 -11.53 11.27 -5.17
N PHE A 139 -10.21 11.32 -5.30
CA PHE A 139 -9.54 11.16 -6.60
C PHE A 139 -9.76 9.77 -7.21
N GLY A 140 -9.85 8.73 -6.40
CA GLY A 140 -10.24 7.38 -6.84
C GLY A 140 -11.65 7.34 -7.42
N ALA A 141 -12.62 8.00 -6.79
CA ALA A 141 -13.97 8.14 -7.34
C ALA A 141 -14.00 9.03 -8.59
N LEU A 142 -13.22 10.11 -8.61
CA LEU A 142 -13.11 11.04 -9.73
C LEU A 142 -12.53 10.36 -10.97
N LEU A 143 -11.49 9.55 -10.81
CA LEU A 143 -10.91 8.72 -11.88
C LEU A 143 -11.85 7.57 -12.26
N GLY A 144 -12.47 6.91 -11.28
CA GLY A 144 -13.41 5.83 -11.50
C GLY A 144 -14.59 6.27 -12.38
N ALA A 145 -15.18 7.44 -12.13
CA ALA A 145 -16.39 7.87 -12.82
C ALA A 145 -16.35 7.84 -14.36
N PRO A 146 -15.32 8.40 -15.03
CA PRO A 146 -15.18 8.31 -16.48
C PRO A 146 -14.68 6.93 -16.96
N THR A 147 -13.83 6.25 -16.18
CA THR A 147 -13.16 5.02 -16.61
C THR A 147 -14.05 3.79 -16.59
N LEU A 148 -15.16 3.80 -15.84
CA LEU A 148 -16.10 2.67 -15.74
C LEU A 148 -16.79 2.28 -17.06
N LYS A 149 -16.73 3.15 -18.07
CA LYS A 149 -17.20 2.82 -19.43
C LYS A 149 -16.21 1.93 -20.19
N LEU A 150 -14.97 1.85 -19.73
CA LEU A 150 -13.89 1.08 -20.33
C LEU A 150 -13.81 -0.31 -19.69
N ARG A 151 -13.27 -1.27 -20.44
CA ARG A 151 -13.14 -2.67 -20.00
C ARG A 151 -11.74 -3.19 -20.30
N GLY A 152 -11.27 -4.09 -19.44
CA GLY A 152 -10.00 -4.80 -19.61
C GLY A 152 -8.83 -3.86 -19.81
N ASP A 153 -8.14 -4.01 -20.93
CA ASP A 153 -6.90 -3.30 -21.25
C ASP A 153 -7.10 -1.79 -21.38
N TYR A 154 -8.26 -1.33 -21.86
CA TYR A 154 -8.54 0.11 -21.95
C TYR A 154 -8.62 0.76 -20.56
N LEU A 155 -9.12 0.04 -19.56
CA LEU A 155 -9.14 0.53 -18.18
C LEU A 155 -7.71 0.62 -17.62
N ALA A 156 -6.88 -0.39 -17.91
CA ALA A 156 -5.47 -0.43 -17.53
C ALA A 156 -4.67 0.74 -18.13
N ILE A 157 -4.87 1.03 -19.42
CA ILE A 157 -4.17 2.13 -20.11
C ILE A 157 -4.55 3.48 -19.52
N VAL A 158 -5.83 3.72 -19.23
CA VAL A 158 -6.26 5.01 -18.68
C VAL A 158 -5.79 5.21 -17.25
N THR A 159 -5.78 4.15 -16.43
CA THR A 159 -5.22 4.24 -15.08
C THR A 159 -3.71 4.50 -15.12
N LEU A 160 -2.95 3.80 -15.97
CA LEU A 160 -1.53 4.10 -16.21
C LEU A 160 -1.32 5.57 -16.58
N GLY A 161 -2.10 6.07 -17.55
CA GLY A 161 -2.05 7.47 -17.98
C GLY A 161 -2.33 8.43 -16.83
N PHE A 162 -3.30 8.15 -15.97
CA PHE A 162 -3.56 8.94 -14.77
C PHE A 162 -2.37 8.92 -13.79
N GLY A 163 -1.76 7.76 -13.57
CA GLY A 163 -0.53 7.61 -12.79
C GLY A 163 0.58 8.56 -13.24
N GLU A 164 0.88 8.52 -14.53
CA GLU A 164 1.88 9.38 -15.17
C GLU A 164 1.48 10.85 -15.16
N ILE A 165 0.20 11.17 -15.39
CA ILE A 165 -0.31 12.56 -15.30
C ILE A 165 -0.07 13.11 -13.90
N ILE A 166 -0.39 12.37 -12.84
CA ILE A 166 -0.17 12.83 -11.46
C ILE A 166 1.32 13.06 -11.19
N ARG A 167 2.20 12.15 -11.64
CA ARG A 167 3.65 12.33 -11.49
C ARG A 167 4.15 13.60 -12.19
N ILE A 168 3.78 13.78 -13.46
CA ILE A 168 4.18 14.94 -14.26
C ILE A 168 3.57 16.22 -13.66
N PHE A 169 2.32 16.17 -13.21
CA PHE A 169 1.62 17.28 -12.60
C PHE A 169 2.34 17.72 -11.32
N MET A 170 2.69 16.78 -10.43
CA MET A 170 3.47 17.07 -9.23
C MET A 170 4.86 17.64 -9.55
N ASN A 171 5.49 17.18 -10.62
CA ASN A 171 6.80 17.68 -11.05
C ASN A 171 6.77 19.13 -11.58
N ASN A 172 5.63 19.58 -12.12
CA ASN A 172 5.47 20.93 -12.67
C ASN A 172 4.69 21.87 -11.72
N LEU A 173 4.26 21.39 -10.55
CA LEU A 173 3.47 22.17 -9.58
C LEU A 173 4.31 23.06 -8.66
N ASN A 174 5.51 23.43 -9.10
CA ASN A 174 6.34 24.47 -8.49
C ASN A 174 6.01 25.87 -9.03
N GLU A 175 5.42 25.97 -10.22
CA GLU A 175 5.08 27.25 -10.88
C GLU A 175 3.65 27.22 -11.46
N PRO A 176 2.93 28.36 -11.49
CA PRO A 176 3.29 29.68 -10.95
C PRO A 176 3.12 29.77 -9.41
N ILE A 177 2.43 28.79 -8.80
CA ILE A 177 2.22 28.67 -7.36
C ILE A 177 2.93 27.40 -6.88
N ASN A 178 3.76 27.49 -5.85
CA ASN A 178 4.65 26.42 -5.43
C ASN A 178 4.01 25.44 -4.43
N PHE A 179 3.30 24.43 -4.93
CA PHE A 179 2.68 23.40 -4.08
C PHE A 179 3.65 22.26 -3.72
N THR A 180 4.48 21.82 -4.66
CA THR A 180 5.22 20.55 -4.55
C THR A 180 6.72 20.71 -4.54
N ASN A 181 7.22 21.91 -4.83
CA ASN A 181 8.64 22.19 -5.07
C ASN A 181 9.22 21.42 -6.28
N GLY A 182 8.36 20.88 -7.16
CA GLY A 182 8.72 20.28 -8.43
C GLY A 182 9.70 19.10 -8.28
N PRO A 183 10.77 19.02 -9.11
CA PRO A 183 11.75 17.94 -9.03
C PRO A 183 12.57 17.92 -7.74
N GLN A 184 12.68 19.06 -7.04
CA GLN A 184 13.40 19.11 -5.76
C GLN A 184 12.66 18.37 -4.65
N GLY A 185 11.34 18.20 -4.79
CA GLY A 185 10.49 17.57 -3.81
C GLY A 185 10.36 18.36 -2.49
N ILE A 186 9.57 17.79 -1.59
CA ILE A 186 9.30 18.35 -0.26
C ILE A 186 10.19 17.63 0.75
N ASN A 187 11.05 18.40 1.41
CA ASN A 187 11.95 17.93 2.48
C ASN A 187 11.42 18.32 3.87
N MET A 188 12.08 17.81 4.92
CA MET A 188 11.79 18.16 6.32
C MET A 188 10.34 17.90 6.70
N ILE A 189 9.79 16.78 6.21
CA ILE A 189 8.47 16.32 6.61
C ILE A 189 8.56 15.81 8.05
N ASP A 190 7.67 16.31 8.89
CA ASP A 190 7.63 16.01 10.30
C ASP A 190 7.50 14.50 10.55
N PRO A 191 8.27 13.98 11.53
CA PRO A 191 8.11 12.61 11.96
C PRO A 191 6.76 12.41 12.65
N ILE A 192 6.29 11.17 12.62
CA ILE A 192 5.01 10.80 13.22
C ILE A 192 5.04 11.00 14.74
N ARG A 193 4.07 11.75 15.27
CA ARG A 193 3.86 11.90 16.71
C ARG A 193 2.59 11.18 17.15
N VAL A 194 2.72 10.25 18.10
CA VAL A 194 1.60 9.47 18.64
C VAL A 194 1.47 9.77 20.13
N PHE A 195 0.33 10.34 20.55
CA PHE A 195 0.05 10.74 21.93
C PHE A 195 1.16 11.60 22.58
N GLY A 196 1.81 12.48 21.79
CA GLY A 196 2.89 13.35 22.25
C GLY A 196 4.29 12.75 22.19
N VAL A 197 4.43 11.45 21.89
CA VAL A 197 5.73 10.79 21.67
C VAL A 197 6.15 10.95 20.21
N ASN A 198 7.38 11.39 19.96
CA ASN A 198 7.93 11.57 18.62
C ASN A 198 8.62 10.28 18.15
N LEU A 199 8.04 9.60 17.15
CA LEU A 199 8.58 8.35 16.63
C LEU A 199 9.87 8.56 15.81
N GLY A 200 10.15 9.79 15.35
CA GLY A 200 11.42 10.16 14.74
C GLY A 200 12.59 10.24 15.73
N GLY A 201 12.29 10.12 17.03
CA GLY A 201 13.23 10.23 18.13
C GLY A 201 13.33 11.63 18.71
N GLU A 202 13.79 11.72 19.94
CA GLU A 202 13.99 13.00 20.62
C GLU A 202 15.22 13.75 20.07
N ALA A 203 15.13 15.08 20.02
CA ALA A 203 16.22 15.93 19.55
C ALA A 203 17.50 15.67 20.37
N GLY A 204 18.61 15.38 19.69
CA GLY A 204 19.89 15.04 20.31
C GLY A 204 20.04 13.58 20.75
N SER A 205 19.00 12.75 20.63
CA SER A 205 18.99 11.36 21.13
C SER A 205 19.38 10.28 20.11
N ARG A 206 20.13 10.63 19.05
CA ARG A 206 20.51 9.70 17.95
C ARG A 206 19.32 8.90 17.39
N ALA A 207 18.16 9.56 17.22
CA ALA A 207 16.91 8.95 16.76
C ALA A 207 16.42 7.79 17.64
N THR A 208 16.57 7.90 18.97
CA THR A 208 15.91 7.02 19.93
C THR A 208 14.67 7.69 20.49
N VAL A 209 13.66 6.88 20.78
CA VAL A 209 12.35 7.23 21.31
C VAL A 209 12.28 6.70 22.74
N PHE A 210 12.03 7.55 23.71
CA PHE A 210 11.84 7.13 25.10
C PHE A 210 10.36 6.91 25.44
N VAL A 211 10.00 5.69 25.80
CA VAL A 211 8.66 5.34 26.29
C VAL A 211 8.78 4.78 27.70
N GLY A 212 8.26 5.52 28.70
CA GLY A 212 8.21 5.04 30.09
C GLY A 212 9.57 4.68 30.70
N GLY A 213 10.65 5.36 30.30
CA GLY A 213 12.02 5.11 30.79
C GLY A 213 12.85 4.13 29.96
N PHE A 214 12.26 3.46 28.96
CA PHE A 214 12.99 2.60 28.03
C PHE A 214 13.20 3.31 26.69
N GLY A 215 14.45 3.35 26.24
CA GLY A 215 14.83 3.91 24.93
C GLY A 215 14.78 2.85 23.84
N ILE A 216 13.99 3.10 22.80
CA ILE A 216 13.85 2.21 21.63
C ILE A 216 14.28 3.01 20.38
N PRO A 217 15.04 2.45 19.44
CA PRO A 217 15.34 3.14 18.18
C PRO A 217 14.08 3.53 17.41
N SER A 218 14.10 4.67 16.72
CA SER A 218 12.98 5.18 15.91
C SER A 218 12.45 4.16 14.91
N VAL A 219 13.34 3.45 14.21
CA VAL A 219 12.97 2.40 13.24
C VAL A 219 12.11 1.30 13.86
N ASN A 220 12.40 0.88 15.11
CA ASN A 220 11.57 -0.12 15.78
C ASN A 220 10.19 0.47 16.16
N ALA A 221 10.13 1.76 16.53
CA ALA A 221 8.87 2.43 16.82
C ALA A 221 7.98 2.54 15.57
N TYR A 222 8.57 2.88 14.41
CA TYR A 222 7.89 2.86 13.11
C TYR A 222 7.44 1.45 12.71
N TYR A 223 8.26 0.43 12.97
CA TYR A 223 7.89 -0.96 12.73
C TYR A 223 6.60 -1.35 13.44
N PHE A 224 6.49 -1.05 14.74
CA PHE A 224 5.27 -1.37 15.48
C PHE A 224 4.06 -0.57 15.00
N LEU A 225 4.25 0.69 14.59
CA LEU A 225 3.19 1.49 14.00
C LEU A 225 2.72 0.89 12.67
N PHE A 226 3.62 0.57 11.75
CA PHE A 226 3.28 0.00 10.45
C PHE A 226 2.72 -1.41 10.56
N LEU A 227 3.21 -2.20 11.51
CA LEU A 227 2.62 -3.50 11.82
C LEU A 227 1.18 -3.33 12.32
N ALA A 228 0.93 -2.40 13.24
CA ALA A 228 -0.42 -2.12 13.74
C ALA A 228 -1.36 -1.61 12.63
N LEU A 229 -0.88 -0.71 11.77
CA LEU A 229 -1.65 -0.22 10.62
C LEU A 229 -1.90 -1.35 9.59
N CYS A 230 -0.90 -2.19 9.31
CA CYS A 230 -1.06 -3.33 8.42
C CYS A 230 -2.10 -4.31 8.96
N VAL A 231 -2.07 -4.63 10.25
CA VAL A 231 -3.10 -5.44 10.91
C VAL A 231 -4.48 -4.76 10.82
N ALA A 232 -4.56 -3.44 10.99
CA ALA A 232 -5.81 -2.71 10.82
C ALA A 232 -6.33 -2.76 9.38
N VAL A 233 -5.46 -2.62 8.37
CA VAL A 233 -5.82 -2.78 6.95
C VAL A 233 -6.30 -4.20 6.66
N VAL A 234 -5.60 -5.22 7.15
CA VAL A 234 -6.02 -6.63 7.02
C VAL A 234 -7.38 -6.86 7.68
N PHE A 235 -7.62 -6.30 8.86
CA PHE A 235 -8.91 -6.38 9.54
C PHE A 235 -10.02 -5.72 8.71
N VAL A 236 -9.82 -4.48 8.26
CA VAL A 236 -10.82 -3.74 7.48
C VAL A 236 -11.09 -4.44 6.14
N THR A 237 -10.06 -4.83 5.41
CA THR A 237 -10.20 -5.53 4.11
C THR A 237 -10.88 -6.88 4.26
N SER A 238 -10.56 -7.65 5.31
CA SER A 238 -11.25 -8.91 5.62
C SER A 238 -12.73 -8.68 5.94
N ARG A 239 -13.06 -7.65 6.73
CA ARG A 239 -14.46 -7.29 7.01
C ARG A 239 -15.18 -6.81 5.77
N LEU A 240 -14.53 -6.06 4.89
CA LEU A 240 -15.08 -5.61 3.61
C LEU A 240 -15.37 -6.78 2.69
N GLN A 241 -14.47 -7.77 2.58
CA GLN A 241 -14.65 -8.97 1.77
C GLN A 241 -15.90 -9.76 2.19
N HIS A 242 -16.13 -9.91 3.49
CA HIS A 242 -17.30 -10.64 4.02
C HIS A 242 -18.58 -9.80 4.07
N SER A 243 -18.52 -8.51 3.72
CA SER A 243 -19.67 -7.60 3.71
C SER A 243 -20.55 -7.80 2.46
N ARG A 244 -21.72 -7.13 2.44
CA ARG A 244 -22.59 -7.08 1.25
C ARG A 244 -21.87 -6.49 0.03
N LEU A 245 -21.00 -5.51 0.27
CA LEU A 245 -20.26 -4.81 -0.77
C LEU A 245 -19.18 -5.72 -1.37
N GLY A 246 -18.47 -6.47 -0.53
CA GLY A 246 -17.50 -7.48 -0.98
C GLY A 246 -18.15 -8.56 -1.85
N ARG A 247 -19.32 -9.07 -1.45
CA ARG A 247 -20.07 -10.02 -2.28
C ARG A 247 -20.53 -9.43 -3.62
N ALA A 248 -20.94 -8.16 -3.62
CA ALA A 248 -21.31 -7.47 -4.86
C ALA A 248 -20.12 -7.29 -5.81
N TRP A 249 -18.91 -7.04 -5.30
CA TRP A 249 -17.69 -6.99 -6.13
C TRP A 249 -17.37 -8.32 -6.77
N VAL A 250 -17.40 -9.40 -5.99
CA VAL A 250 -17.15 -10.75 -6.51
C VAL A 250 -18.17 -11.09 -7.61
N ALA A 251 -19.46 -10.80 -7.40
CA ALA A 251 -20.48 -11.02 -8.42
C ALA A 251 -20.23 -10.23 -9.71
N ILE A 252 -19.81 -8.96 -9.60
CA ILE A 252 -19.48 -8.12 -10.77
C ILE A 252 -18.24 -8.63 -11.50
N ARG A 253 -17.24 -9.14 -10.76
CA ARG A 253 -16.01 -9.70 -11.32
C ARG A 253 -16.29 -10.99 -12.11
N GLU A 254 -17.23 -11.82 -11.66
CA GLU A 254 -17.63 -13.06 -12.34
C GLU A 254 -18.49 -12.77 -13.59
N ASP A 255 -19.59 -12.04 -13.42
CA ASP A 255 -20.45 -11.62 -14.54
C ASP A 255 -21.18 -10.30 -14.21
N GLU A 256 -20.71 -9.21 -14.81
CA GLU A 256 -21.31 -7.89 -14.64
C GLU A 256 -22.76 -7.81 -15.15
N ILE A 257 -23.10 -8.54 -16.23
CA ILE A 257 -24.44 -8.51 -16.83
C ILE A 257 -25.42 -9.24 -15.90
N ALA A 258 -25.03 -10.41 -15.39
CA ALA A 258 -25.84 -11.15 -14.42
C ALA A 258 -26.02 -10.35 -13.12
N ALA A 259 -24.95 -9.76 -12.58
CA ALA A 259 -25.02 -8.92 -11.38
C ALA A 259 -26.00 -7.74 -11.57
N LYS A 260 -25.98 -7.10 -12.75
CA LYS A 260 -26.91 -6.01 -13.09
C LYS A 260 -28.35 -6.49 -13.21
N ALA A 261 -28.59 -7.68 -13.77
CA ALA A 261 -29.92 -8.29 -13.84
C ALA A 261 -30.49 -8.61 -12.45
N MET A 262 -29.64 -8.94 -11.48
CA MET A 262 -30.00 -9.14 -10.07
C MET A 262 -30.20 -7.84 -9.27
N GLY A 263 -30.18 -6.67 -9.93
CA GLY A 263 -30.45 -5.37 -9.31
C GLY A 263 -29.25 -4.71 -8.64
N ILE A 264 -28.03 -5.22 -8.84
CA ILE A 264 -26.81 -4.59 -8.30
C ILE A 264 -26.48 -3.35 -9.16
N ASN A 265 -26.33 -2.19 -8.51
CA ASN A 265 -25.83 -0.98 -9.17
C ASN A 265 -24.32 -1.10 -9.41
N THR A 266 -23.95 -1.69 -10.55
CA THR A 266 -22.55 -2.00 -10.90
C THR A 266 -21.66 -0.75 -10.92
N ARG A 267 -22.20 0.39 -11.39
CA ARG A 267 -21.47 1.67 -11.42
C ARG A 267 -21.03 2.09 -10.02
N ASN A 268 -21.97 2.22 -9.08
CA ASN A 268 -21.66 2.70 -7.74
C ASN A 268 -20.78 1.71 -6.98
N VAL A 269 -21.00 0.41 -7.16
CA VAL A 269 -20.20 -0.62 -6.51
C VAL A 269 -18.76 -0.61 -7.04
N LYS A 270 -18.53 -0.44 -8.35
CA LYS A 270 -17.17 -0.29 -8.89
C LYS A 270 -16.52 1.05 -8.48
N LEU A 271 -17.26 2.15 -8.42
CA LEU A 271 -16.76 3.43 -7.88
C LEU A 271 -16.28 3.29 -6.44
N LEU A 272 -17.05 2.58 -5.62
CA LEU A 272 -16.69 2.30 -4.24
C LEU A 272 -15.40 1.46 -4.15
N ALA A 273 -15.19 0.50 -5.06
CA ALA A 273 -13.95 -0.27 -5.11
C ALA A 273 -12.75 0.63 -5.35
N PHE A 274 -12.80 1.48 -6.38
CA PHE A 274 -11.73 2.44 -6.68
C PHE A 274 -11.49 3.42 -5.54
N SER A 275 -12.55 4.00 -4.97
CA SER A 275 -12.44 4.95 -3.87
C SER A 275 -11.81 4.32 -2.63
N MET A 276 -12.26 3.12 -2.21
CA MET A 276 -11.68 2.45 -1.04
C MET A 276 -10.25 1.98 -1.26
N GLY A 277 -9.93 1.42 -2.44
CA GLY A 277 -8.56 1.09 -2.79
C GLY A 277 -7.66 2.32 -2.70
N ALA A 278 -8.05 3.40 -3.40
CA ALA A 278 -7.32 4.66 -3.40
C ALA A 278 -7.12 5.23 -1.99
N SER A 279 -8.12 5.14 -1.10
CA SER A 279 -7.98 5.56 0.31
C SER A 279 -6.85 4.83 1.03
N PHE A 280 -6.71 3.50 0.87
CA PHE A 280 -5.58 2.76 1.45
C PHE A 280 -4.23 3.17 0.84
N GLY A 281 -4.21 3.43 -0.47
CA GLY A 281 -3.05 4.01 -1.15
C GLY A 281 -2.63 5.36 -0.57
N GLY A 282 -3.59 6.27 -0.36
CA GLY A 282 -3.35 7.57 0.26
C GLY A 282 -2.84 7.50 1.70
N VAL A 283 -3.39 6.58 2.51
CA VAL A 283 -2.88 6.34 3.87
C VAL A 283 -1.44 5.85 3.84
N ALA A 284 -1.12 4.86 2.99
CA ALA A 284 0.24 4.38 2.83
C ALA A 284 1.19 5.51 2.39
N GLY A 285 0.74 6.39 1.49
CA GLY A 285 1.51 7.54 1.00
C GLY A 285 1.85 8.55 2.09
N ALA A 286 0.85 8.90 2.90
CA ALA A 286 1.05 9.79 4.03
C ALA A 286 2.06 9.21 5.05
N MET A 287 1.98 7.91 5.32
CA MET A 287 2.92 7.22 6.20
C MET A 287 4.34 7.15 5.63
N PHE A 288 4.46 6.90 4.33
CA PHE A 288 5.75 6.93 3.64
C PHE A 288 6.41 8.30 3.72
N ALA A 289 5.66 9.37 3.45
CA ALA A 289 6.17 10.74 3.49
C ALA A 289 6.75 11.10 4.87
N SER A 290 6.01 10.84 5.94
CA SER A 290 6.45 11.12 7.31
C SER A 290 7.59 10.20 7.77
N PHE A 291 7.67 8.96 7.27
CA PHE A 291 8.75 8.04 7.62
C PHE A 291 10.05 8.33 6.87
N GLN A 292 9.95 8.65 5.58
CA GLN A 292 11.11 8.98 4.76
C GLN A 292 11.61 10.40 5.03
N GLY A 293 10.75 11.30 5.51
CA GLY A 293 11.06 12.72 5.75
C GLY A 293 11.21 13.55 4.47
N PHE A 294 10.96 12.92 3.32
CA PHE A 294 11.16 13.47 1.99
C PHE A 294 10.22 12.80 0.99
N VAL A 295 9.70 13.61 0.05
CA VAL A 295 8.86 13.13 -1.06
C VAL A 295 9.24 13.87 -2.34
N SER A 296 9.47 13.12 -3.43
CA SER A 296 9.66 13.66 -4.78
C SER A 296 8.80 12.93 -5.82
N PRO A 297 8.55 13.51 -7.01
CA PRO A 297 7.73 12.87 -8.04
C PRO A 297 8.29 11.52 -8.50
N GLU A 298 9.61 11.36 -8.52
CA GLU A 298 10.32 10.16 -8.96
C GLU A 298 10.05 8.96 -8.03
N SER A 299 9.69 9.22 -6.77
CA SER A 299 9.26 8.19 -5.81
C SER A 299 7.96 7.49 -6.24
N PHE A 300 7.21 8.06 -7.20
CA PHE A 300 5.91 7.57 -7.65
C PHE A 300 5.92 7.22 -9.15
N SER A 301 6.92 6.45 -9.56
CA SER A 301 7.06 6.03 -10.96
C SER A 301 6.11 4.88 -11.35
N LEU A 302 5.89 4.70 -12.66
CA LEU A 302 5.18 3.53 -13.19
C LEU A 302 5.83 2.21 -12.74
N THR A 303 7.15 2.17 -12.66
CA THR A 303 7.88 0.99 -12.20
C THR A 303 7.40 0.56 -10.82
N GLU A 304 7.28 1.50 -9.87
CA GLU A 304 6.75 1.21 -8.53
C GLU A 304 5.32 0.66 -8.57
N SER A 305 4.47 1.22 -9.44
CA SER A 305 3.10 0.71 -9.62
C SER A 305 3.09 -0.75 -10.12
N ILE A 306 3.97 -1.09 -11.06
CA ILE A 306 4.14 -2.46 -11.57
C ILE A 306 4.65 -3.39 -10.47
N VAL A 307 5.57 -2.94 -9.61
CA VAL A 307 6.06 -3.74 -8.47
C VAL A 307 4.91 -4.11 -7.53
N VAL A 308 4.06 -3.13 -7.20
CA VAL A 308 2.90 -3.36 -6.34
C VAL A 308 1.92 -4.33 -6.98
N LEU A 309 1.65 -4.16 -8.28
CA LEU A 309 0.82 -5.13 -9.01
C LEU A 309 1.45 -6.52 -8.97
N ALA A 310 2.76 -6.63 -9.18
CA ALA A 310 3.48 -7.91 -9.12
C ALA A 310 3.35 -8.55 -7.73
N MET A 311 3.37 -7.77 -6.64
CA MET A 311 3.10 -8.28 -5.29
C MET A 311 1.71 -8.91 -5.17
N VAL A 312 0.68 -8.25 -5.72
CA VAL A 312 -0.70 -8.76 -5.71
C VAL A 312 -0.84 -10.01 -6.58
N VAL A 313 -0.30 -9.99 -7.80
CA VAL A 313 -0.39 -11.09 -8.78
C VAL A 313 0.39 -12.31 -8.29
N LEU A 314 1.63 -12.13 -7.86
CA LEU A 314 2.49 -13.21 -7.37
C LEU A 314 1.96 -13.78 -6.06
N GLY A 315 1.44 -12.94 -5.16
CA GLY A 315 0.85 -13.40 -3.92
C GLY A 315 -0.41 -14.24 -4.11
N GLY A 316 -1.33 -13.74 -4.95
CA GLY A 316 -2.60 -14.38 -5.28
C GLY A 316 -3.74 -13.37 -5.30
N ILE A 317 -4.23 -13.06 -6.51
CA ILE A 317 -5.27 -12.05 -6.75
C ILE A 317 -6.55 -12.38 -5.96
N GLY A 318 -6.99 -11.46 -5.11
CA GLY A 318 -8.20 -11.63 -4.29
C GLY A 318 -8.00 -12.49 -3.03
N HIS A 319 -6.76 -12.83 -2.67
CA HIS A 319 -6.45 -13.58 -1.45
C HIS A 319 -5.52 -12.78 -0.52
N ILE A 320 -6.07 -12.25 0.58
CA ILE A 320 -5.36 -11.34 1.50
C ILE A 320 -4.03 -11.95 2.02
N PRO A 321 -3.98 -13.18 2.59
CA PRO A 321 -2.71 -13.77 3.03
C PRO A 321 -1.70 -13.99 1.90
N GLY A 322 -2.19 -14.31 0.69
CA GLY A 322 -1.35 -14.45 -0.49
C GLY A 322 -0.66 -13.14 -0.86
N VAL A 323 -1.41 -12.04 -0.90
CA VAL A 323 -0.85 -10.71 -1.18
C VAL A 323 0.18 -10.29 -0.14
N ILE A 324 -0.03 -10.59 1.15
CA ILE A 324 0.95 -10.33 2.20
C ILE A 324 2.25 -11.12 1.94
N LEU A 325 2.14 -12.39 1.56
CA LEU A 325 3.29 -13.21 1.19
C LEU A 325 4.01 -12.65 -0.04
N GLY A 326 3.27 -12.25 -1.08
CA GLY A 326 3.81 -11.63 -2.28
C GLY A 326 4.56 -10.32 -1.97
N GLY A 327 3.96 -9.45 -1.15
CA GLY A 327 4.58 -8.22 -0.68
C GLY A 327 5.87 -8.47 0.12
N ALA A 328 5.83 -9.40 1.07
CA ALA A 328 7.01 -9.76 1.87
C ALA A 328 8.14 -10.33 1.00
N LEU A 329 7.82 -11.20 0.03
CA LEU A 329 8.81 -11.81 -0.86
C LEU A 329 9.45 -10.77 -1.80
N LEU A 330 8.65 -9.96 -2.51
CA LEU A 330 9.19 -8.97 -3.44
C LEU A 330 9.87 -7.80 -2.74
N ALA A 331 9.45 -7.42 -1.53
CA ALA A 331 10.12 -6.38 -0.75
C ALA A 331 11.47 -6.86 -0.19
N ALA A 332 11.58 -8.13 0.20
CA ALA A 332 12.85 -8.71 0.67
C ALA A 332 13.84 -9.00 -0.47
N LEU A 333 13.34 -9.24 -1.70
CA LEU A 333 14.17 -9.60 -2.85
C LEU A 333 15.32 -8.60 -3.14
N PRO A 334 15.09 -7.27 -3.27
CA PRO A 334 16.17 -6.29 -3.44
C PRO A 334 17.31 -6.47 -2.44
N GLU A 335 16.95 -6.74 -1.18
CA GLU A 335 17.92 -6.79 -0.11
C GLU A 335 18.77 -8.05 -0.17
N VAL A 336 18.15 -9.17 -0.54
CA VAL A 336 18.86 -10.42 -0.81
C VAL A 336 19.82 -10.24 -1.98
N LEU A 337 19.41 -9.55 -3.05
CA LEU A 337 20.31 -9.27 -4.18
C LEU A 337 21.50 -8.41 -3.74
N ARG A 338 21.26 -7.35 -2.98
CA ARG A 338 22.31 -6.46 -2.48
C ARG A 338 23.31 -7.20 -1.58
N HIS A 339 22.84 -8.05 -0.66
CA HIS A 339 23.71 -8.70 0.33
C HIS A 339 24.35 -10.00 -0.16
N VAL A 340 23.75 -10.66 -1.14
CA VAL A 340 24.23 -11.96 -1.62
C VAL A 340 24.88 -11.82 -3.00
N VAL A 341 24.24 -11.11 -3.92
CA VAL A 341 24.65 -11.09 -5.32
C VAL A 341 25.78 -10.08 -5.57
N GLU A 342 25.76 -8.88 -4.98
CA GLU A 342 26.85 -7.91 -5.15
C GLU A 342 28.20 -8.44 -4.62
N PRO A 343 28.30 -8.97 -3.37
CA PRO A 343 29.57 -9.51 -2.88
C PRO A 343 30.03 -10.76 -3.62
N LEU A 344 29.07 -11.53 -4.18
CA LEU A 344 29.39 -12.68 -5.02
C LEU A 344 29.99 -12.23 -6.36
N GLN A 345 29.44 -11.17 -6.98
CA GLN A 345 30.00 -10.59 -8.20
C GLN A 345 31.40 -10.03 -7.96
N GLU A 346 31.63 -9.32 -6.86
CA GLU A 346 32.97 -8.82 -6.51
C GLU A 346 33.98 -9.95 -6.34
N LYS A 347 33.58 -11.06 -5.69
CA LYS A 347 34.46 -12.23 -5.51
C LYS A 347 34.76 -12.96 -6.83
N LEU A 348 33.80 -13.05 -7.73
CA LEU A 348 33.94 -13.79 -8.99
C LEU A 348 34.60 -12.97 -10.10
N PHE A 349 34.29 -11.69 -10.20
CA PHE A 349 34.67 -10.82 -11.32
C PHE A 349 35.57 -9.65 -10.90
N GLY A 350 35.83 -9.46 -9.61
CA GLY A 350 36.64 -8.35 -9.08
C GLY A 350 35.95 -6.98 -9.12
N HIS A 351 34.73 -6.89 -9.66
CA HIS A 351 33.89 -5.70 -9.74
C HIS A 351 32.42 -6.10 -9.92
N VAL A 352 31.49 -5.19 -9.61
CA VAL A 352 30.05 -5.39 -9.84
C VAL A 352 29.73 -5.10 -11.30
N LEU A 353 29.24 -6.11 -12.04
CA LEU A 353 28.86 -6.02 -13.45
C LEU A 353 27.45 -5.46 -13.62
N ILE A 354 26.52 -5.91 -12.76
CA ILE A 354 25.12 -5.51 -12.81
C ILE A 354 24.69 -5.14 -11.39
N GLU A 355 24.25 -3.90 -11.24
CA GLU A 355 23.71 -3.37 -9.99
C GLU A 355 22.48 -4.16 -9.53
N ALA A 356 22.33 -4.34 -8.21
CA ALA A 356 21.20 -5.07 -7.65
C ALA A 356 19.85 -4.45 -8.03
N GLU A 357 19.79 -3.14 -8.26
CA GLU A 357 18.58 -2.42 -8.67
C GLU A 357 18.09 -2.84 -10.06
N VAL A 358 19.01 -2.99 -11.03
CA VAL A 358 18.67 -3.45 -12.39
C VAL A 358 18.24 -4.91 -12.37
N LEU A 359 18.97 -5.75 -11.63
CA LEU A 359 18.61 -7.17 -11.45
C LEU A 359 17.23 -7.33 -10.80
N ARG A 360 16.93 -6.50 -9.81
CA ARG A 360 15.62 -6.47 -9.15
C ARG A 360 14.49 -6.24 -10.15
N GLN A 361 14.60 -5.21 -11.01
CA GLN A 361 13.56 -4.89 -12.00
C GLN A 361 13.34 -6.06 -12.97
N LEU A 362 14.43 -6.68 -13.44
CA LEU A 362 14.37 -7.87 -14.28
C LEU A 362 13.64 -9.02 -13.57
N LEU A 363 13.98 -9.29 -12.31
CA LEU A 363 13.35 -10.36 -11.53
C LEU A 363 11.88 -10.09 -11.24
N TYR A 364 11.47 -8.84 -11.04
CA TYR A 364 10.05 -8.49 -10.90
C TYR A 364 9.26 -8.80 -12.17
N GLY A 365 9.76 -8.40 -13.34
CA GLY A 365 9.15 -8.72 -14.63
C GLY A 365 9.12 -10.23 -14.88
N LEU A 366 10.22 -10.93 -14.62
CA LEU A 366 10.31 -12.38 -14.77
C LEU A 366 9.34 -13.10 -13.83
N ALA A 367 9.26 -12.68 -12.57
CA ALA A 367 8.35 -13.26 -11.58
C ALA A 367 6.88 -13.10 -12.02
N LEU A 368 6.53 -11.96 -12.60
CA LEU A 368 5.19 -11.71 -13.13
C LEU A 368 4.90 -12.62 -14.34
N VAL A 369 5.82 -12.74 -15.30
CA VAL A 369 5.65 -13.64 -16.45
C VAL A 369 5.56 -15.10 -16.02
N LEU A 370 6.47 -15.57 -15.15
CA LEU A 370 6.50 -16.94 -14.66
C LEU A 370 5.24 -17.29 -13.86
N THR A 371 4.75 -16.38 -13.03
CA THR A 371 3.49 -16.59 -12.31
C THR A 371 2.31 -16.66 -13.27
N MET A 372 2.22 -15.76 -14.25
CA MET A 372 1.17 -15.82 -15.26
C MET A 372 1.19 -17.11 -16.11
N LEU A 373 2.37 -17.68 -16.39
CA LEU A 373 2.50 -18.92 -17.16
C LEU A 373 2.29 -20.19 -16.33
N LEU A 374 2.87 -20.26 -15.13
CA LEU A 374 2.96 -21.49 -14.34
C LEU A 374 1.90 -21.57 -13.23
N ARG A 375 1.50 -20.43 -12.66
CA ARG A 375 0.52 -20.35 -11.56
C ARG A 375 -0.34 -19.08 -11.67
N PRO A 376 -1.30 -19.02 -12.60
CA PRO A 376 -2.11 -17.82 -12.86
C PRO A 376 -2.90 -17.31 -11.63
N ALA A 377 -3.13 -18.18 -10.64
CA ALA A 377 -3.82 -17.84 -9.40
C ALA A 377 -2.88 -17.31 -8.28
N GLY A 378 -1.57 -17.22 -8.55
CA GLY A 378 -0.52 -16.81 -7.61
C GLY A 378 0.11 -17.96 -6.82
N LEU A 379 1.02 -17.63 -5.91
CA LEU A 379 1.73 -18.58 -5.05
C LEU A 379 0.81 -19.17 -3.98
N TRP A 380 -0.10 -18.37 -3.43
CA TRP A 380 -1.07 -18.79 -2.44
C TRP A 380 -2.49 -18.33 -2.83
N PRO A 381 -3.15 -19.09 -3.72
CA PRO A 381 -4.48 -18.74 -4.22
C PRO A 381 -5.58 -18.93 -3.17
N ALA A 382 -6.71 -18.24 -3.36
CA ALA A 382 -7.90 -18.47 -2.58
C ALA A 382 -8.43 -19.92 -2.79
N PRO A 383 -8.94 -20.59 -1.74
CA PRO A 383 -9.57 -21.89 -1.89
C PRO A 383 -10.78 -21.79 -2.84
N LYS A 384 -10.87 -22.67 -3.85
CA LYS A 384 -12.04 -22.74 -4.74
C LYS A 384 -13.26 -23.22 -3.96
N HIS A 385 -14.45 -22.77 -4.34
CA HIS A 385 -15.70 -23.21 -3.71
C HIS A 385 -15.89 -24.73 -3.84
N GLU A 386 -15.43 -25.32 -4.94
CA GLU A 386 -15.46 -26.77 -5.22
C GLU A 386 -14.46 -27.59 -4.37
N ASP A 387 -13.44 -26.95 -3.79
CA ASP A 387 -12.44 -27.60 -2.92
C ASP A 387 -12.82 -27.53 -1.43
N ARG A 388 -13.96 -26.91 -1.10
CA ARG A 388 -14.56 -27.03 0.22
C ARG A 388 -15.11 -28.46 0.29
N PRO A 389 -14.68 -29.29 1.25
CA PRO A 389 -15.45 -30.47 1.57
C PRO A 389 -16.76 -29.92 2.11
N ASP A 390 -17.79 -29.98 1.28
CA ASP A 390 -19.14 -29.84 1.75
C ASP A 390 -19.25 -30.77 2.97
N GLY A 391 -19.68 -30.22 4.10
CA GLY A 391 -20.00 -30.99 5.30
C GLY A 391 -21.19 -31.93 5.09
N ASP A 392 -21.49 -32.31 3.85
CA ASP A 392 -22.60 -33.15 3.42
C ASP A 392 -22.12 -34.47 2.78
N SER A 393 -20.85 -34.85 2.97
CA SER A 393 -20.36 -36.18 2.60
C SER A 393 -20.79 -37.30 3.56
N ASP A 394 -21.73 -37.04 4.47
CA ASP A 394 -22.28 -38.03 5.40
C ASP A 394 -23.56 -38.74 4.92
N THR A 395 -24.01 -38.54 3.67
CA THR A 395 -25.01 -39.46 3.07
C THR A 395 -24.37 -40.50 2.15
N LYS A 396 -23.38 -41.24 2.67
CA LYS A 396 -23.07 -42.60 2.19
C LYS A 396 -24.12 -43.58 2.74
N ASN A 397 -25.37 -43.47 2.26
CA ASN A 397 -26.37 -44.55 2.18
C ASN A 397 -27.77 -43.96 1.91
N GLN A 398 -28.05 -43.52 0.68
CA GLN A 398 -29.39 -43.68 0.12
C GLN A 398 -29.29 -44.08 -1.35
N SER A 399 -29.40 -45.39 -1.55
CA SER A 399 -29.71 -46.03 -2.81
C SER A 399 -31.06 -45.57 -3.36
N SER A 400 -31.08 -44.95 -4.53
CA SER A 400 -32.10 -45.05 -5.60
C SER A 400 -31.59 -44.11 -6.72
N GLY A 401 -31.26 -44.56 -7.92
CA GLY A 401 -32.05 -45.38 -8.83
C GLY A 401 -33.01 -44.45 -9.59
N VAL A 402 -32.60 -44.00 -10.79
CA VAL A 402 -33.37 -43.59 -12.00
C VAL A 402 -32.41 -42.72 -12.85
N ILE A 403 -31.62 -43.31 -13.76
CA ILE A 403 -31.85 -43.52 -15.20
C ILE A 403 -31.81 -42.22 -16.03
N ALA A 404 -30.81 -42.18 -16.91
CA ALA A 404 -30.72 -41.33 -18.07
C ALA A 404 -31.81 -41.64 -19.10
N ALA A 405 -32.43 -40.60 -19.66
CA ALA A 405 -33.01 -40.59 -20.99
C ALA A 405 -32.73 -39.21 -21.61
#